data_AF-A0A0S7Y1S2-F1
#
_entry.id   AF-A0A0S7Y1S2-F1
#
_cell.length_a   1.000
_cell.length_b   1.000
_cell.length_c   1.000
_cell.angle_alpha   90.00
_cell.angle_beta   90.00
_cell.angle_gamma   90.00
#
_symmetry.space_group_name_H-M   'P 1'
#
loop_
_entity.id
_entity.type
_entity.pdbx_description
1 polymer ?
#
loop_
_entity_poly.entity_id
_entity_poly.type
_entity_poly.pdbx_seq_one_letter_code
_entity_poly.pdbx_strand_id
1 'polypeptide(L)'
;MSDWKSVLKADSTDWLLGKDNPSVRYFALTDILEKPKDELEVKEARKDIMGKGVVSKILAKQRKEGYWEDLEKFYTAKYKGTVWQLIILAQFGVDESDERIKKACEFILQYSQDLESGGFSMWRSVRIGGGRHSRVIPCLTGNMVWSLIRLGYL
;
A
#
# COMPACT_ATOMS: atom_id res chain seq x y z
N MET A 1 12.75 -26.93 13.50
CA MET A 1 12.44 -26.76 12.07
C MET A 1 13.64 -27.23 11.27
N SER A 2 13.47 -28.04 10.24
CA SER A 2 14.56 -28.32 9.29
C SER A 2 15.02 -27.00 8.68
N ASP A 3 16.32 -26.79 8.55
CA ASP A 3 16.88 -25.63 7.85
C ASP A 3 16.34 -25.61 6.42
N TRP A 4 15.41 -24.70 6.13
CA TRP A 4 14.77 -24.61 4.81
C TRP A 4 15.78 -24.34 3.70
N LYS A 5 16.97 -23.82 4.04
CA LYS A 5 18.06 -23.65 3.08
C LYS A 5 18.57 -24.98 2.54
N SER A 6 18.46 -26.07 3.31
CA SER A 6 18.92 -27.40 2.89
C SER A 6 18.15 -28.00 1.70
N VAL A 7 16.94 -27.50 1.40
CA VAL A 7 16.15 -27.95 0.24
C VAL A 7 16.27 -27.03 -0.97
N LEU A 8 17.03 -25.93 -0.87
CA LEU A 8 17.25 -25.01 -1.98
C LEU A 8 18.29 -25.55 -2.96
N LYS A 9 18.11 -25.23 -4.25
CA LYS A 9 19.13 -25.51 -5.28
C LYS A 9 20.29 -24.49 -5.26
N ALA A 10 20.05 -23.30 -4.69
CA ALA A 10 21.03 -22.23 -4.52
C ALA A 10 20.56 -21.25 -3.43
N ASP A 11 21.50 -20.59 -2.75
CA ASP A 11 21.16 -19.55 -1.77
C ASP A 11 20.96 -18.20 -2.49
N SER A 12 19.72 -17.69 -2.47
CA SER A 12 19.36 -16.37 -3.03
C SER A 12 19.29 -15.27 -1.97
N THR A 13 19.74 -15.54 -0.73
CA THR A 13 19.65 -14.59 0.39
C THR A 13 20.37 -13.27 0.07
N ASP A 14 21.56 -13.31 -0.52
CA ASP A 14 22.32 -12.10 -0.85
C ASP A 14 21.59 -11.19 -1.84
N TRP A 15 20.91 -11.78 -2.82
CA TRP A 15 20.09 -11.03 -3.78
C TRP A 15 18.86 -10.43 -3.12
N LEU A 16 18.14 -11.22 -2.30
CA LEU A 16 16.95 -10.76 -1.57
C LEU A 16 17.29 -9.63 -0.57
N LEU A 17 18.47 -9.70 0.05
CA LEU A 17 18.96 -8.70 0.98
C LEU A 17 19.66 -7.52 0.28
N GLY A 18 19.64 -7.44 -1.05
CA GLY A 18 20.13 -6.30 -1.81
C GLY A 18 19.51 -4.97 -1.36
N LYS A 19 20.27 -3.87 -1.46
CA LYS A 19 19.80 -2.52 -1.10
C LYS A 19 19.07 -1.79 -2.24
N ASP A 20 19.02 -2.40 -3.42
CA ASP A 20 18.39 -1.88 -4.63
C ASP A 20 16.85 -1.92 -4.56
N ASN A 21 16.27 -2.89 -3.83
CA ASN A 21 14.85 -2.97 -3.56
C ASN A 21 14.55 -3.04 -2.05
N PRO A 22 14.34 -1.90 -1.38
CA PRO A 22 14.11 -1.84 0.06
C PRO A 22 12.92 -2.66 0.55
N SER A 23 11.84 -2.75 -0.23
CA SER A 23 10.65 -3.51 0.14
C SER A 23 10.91 -5.02 0.11
N VAL A 24 11.58 -5.51 -0.94
CA VAL A 24 11.99 -6.92 -1.01
C VAL A 24 12.93 -7.26 0.14
N ARG A 25 13.92 -6.40 0.40
CA ARG A 25 14.84 -6.58 1.53
C ARG A 25 14.09 -6.63 2.87
N TYR A 26 13.17 -5.71 3.10
CA TYR A 26 12.38 -5.68 4.34
C TYR A 26 11.58 -6.97 4.53
N PHE A 27 10.81 -7.40 3.52
CA PHE A 27 10.01 -8.63 3.63
C PHE A 27 10.89 -9.89 3.71
N ALA A 28 12.05 -9.92 3.05
CA ALA A 28 12.98 -11.03 3.21
C ALA A 28 13.53 -11.12 4.64
N LEU A 29 13.87 -9.98 5.26
CA LEU A 29 14.33 -9.94 6.65
C LEU A 29 13.22 -10.39 7.62
N THR A 30 11.98 -9.93 7.45
CA THR A 30 10.90 -10.20 8.41
C THR A 30 10.16 -11.52 8.18
N ASP A 31 9.92 -11.89 6.93
CA ASP A 31 8.97 -12.97 6.60
C ASP A 31 9.69 -14.28 6.25
N ILE A 32 10.95 -14.20 5.79
CA ILE A 32 11.77 -15.39 5.43
C ILE A 32 12.81 -15.66 6.52
N LEU A 33 13.52 -14.63 6.96
CA LEU A 33 14.55 -14.73 8.01
C LEU A 33 14.00 -14.51 9.41
N GLU A 34 12.73 -14.15 9.54
CA GLU A 34 12.02 -14.00 10.82
C GLU A 34 12.73 -13.05 11.81
N LYS A 35 13.45 -12.04 11.30
CA LYS A 35 14.15 -11.07 12.13
C LYS A 35 13.15 -10.15 12.87
N PRO A 36 13.39 -9.88 14.17
CA PRO A 36 12.62 -8.90 14.92
C PRO A 36 12.59 -7.52 14.26
N LYS A 37 11.43 -6.85 14.31
CA LYS A 37 11.21 -5.51 13.72
C LYS A 37 12.11 -4.44 14.34
N ASP A 38 12.62 -4.66 15.54
CA ASP A 38 13.49 -3.74 16.25
C ASP A 38 14.98 -3.90 15.89
N GLU A 39 15.36 -4.94 15.16
CA GLU A 39 16.71 -5.08 14.61
C GLU A 39 17.07 -3.91 13.69
N LEU A 40 18.35 -3.52 13.73
CA LEU A 40 18.88 -2.38 13.00
C LEU A 40 18.64 -2.50 11.49
N GLU A 41 18.93 -3.65 10.89
CA GLU A 41 18.81 -3.87 9.45
C GLU A 41 17.34 -3.80 8.96
N VAL A 42 16.39 -4.23 9.79
CA VAL A 42 14.95 -4.18 9.49
C VAL A 42 14.47 -2.73 9.53
N LYS A 43 14.87 -1.97 10.56
CA LYS A 43 14.58 -0.53 10.67
C LYS A 43 15.17 0.26 9.51
N GLU A 44 16.40 -0.03 9.13
CA GLU A 44 17.06 0.60 7.98
C GLU A 44 16.32 0.31 6.68
N ALA A 45 15.97 -0.95 6.41
CA ALA A 45 15.20 -1.32 5.22
C ALA A 45 13.84 -0.61 5.20
N ARG A 46 13.13 -0.58 6.33
CA ARG A 46 11.83 0.11 6.46
C ARG A 46 11.95 1.62 6.19
N LYS A 47 12.98 2.27 6.73
CA LYS A 47 13.26 3.69 6.46
C LYS A 47 13.58 3.93 4.98
N ASP A 48 14.35 3.02 4.37
CA ASP A 48 14.72 3.12 2.96
C ASP A 48 13.52 2.97 2.02
N ILE A 49 12.50 2.17 2.37
CA ILE A 49 11.22 2.11 1.63
C ILE A 49 10.64 3.51 1.45
N MET A 50 10.62 4.31 2.51
CA MET A 50 10.04 5.66 2.47
C MET A 50 10.91 6.66 1.72
N GLY A 51 12.23 6.52 1.81
CA GLY A 51 13.19 7.50 1.29
C GLY A 51 13.63 7.26 -0.16
N LYS A 52 13.60 6.02 -0.65
CA LYS A 52 14.25 5.63 -1.91
C LYS A 52 13.26 5.05 -2.93
N GLY A 53 13.66 5.07 -4.19
CA GLY A 53 12.95 4.35 -5.25
C GLY A 53 11.56 4.90 -5.57
N VAL A 54 10.61 3.99 -5.77
CA VAL A 54 9.29 4.30 -6.33
C VAL A 54 8.34 4.95 -5.32
N VAL A 55 8.38 4.53 -4.05
CA VAL A 55 7.51 5.08 -2.99
C VAL A 55 7.72 6.57 -2.82
N SER A 56 8.98 7.00 -2.67
CA SER A 56 9.33 8.43 -2.58
C SER A 56 8.82 9.24 -3.78
N LYS A 57 8.94 8.70 -5.00
CA LYS A 57 8.43 9.33 -6.24
C LYS A 57 6.90 9.38 -6.32
N ILE A 58 6.20 8.37 -5.80
CA ILE A 58 4.73 8.37 -5.71
C ILE A 58 4.28 9.42 -4.71
N LEU A 59 4.84 9.41 -3.49
CA LEU A 59 4.46 10.34 -2.42
C LEU A 59 4.76 11.80 -2.78
N ALA A 60 5.82 12.07 -3.55
CA ALA A 60 6.14 13.41 -4.04
C ALA A 60 5.07 13.99 -5.00
N LYS A 61 4.22 13.14 -5.59
CA LYS A 61 3.13 13.55 -6.49
C LYS A 61 1.78 13.62 -5.80
N GLN A 62 1.70 13.28 -4.52
CA GLN A 62 0.45 13.35 -3.78
C GLN A 62 0.07 14.81 -3.57
N ARG A 63 -1.21 15.12 -3.73
CA ARG A 63 -1.75 16.42 -3.36
C ARG A 63 -1.85 16.56 -1.84
N LYS A 64 -1.91 17.80 -1.35
CA LYS A 64 -1.95 18.11 0.09
C LYS A 64 -3.15 17.45 0.81
N GLU A 65 -4.23 17.25 0.07
CA GLU A 65 -5.49 16.65 0.48
C GLU A 65 -5.47 15.10 0.52
N GLY A 66 -4.38 14.46 0.10
CA GLY A 66 -4.20 13.01 0.25
C GLY A 66 -4.42 12.16 -1.00
N TYR A 67 -4.77 12.77 -2.13
CA TYR A 67 -5.09 12.03 -3.36
C TYR A 67 -4.12 12.31 -4.50
N TRP A 68 -4.18 11.49 -5.54
CA TRP A 68 -3.45 11.67 -6.79
C TRP A 68 -4.40 11.97 -7.94
N GLU A 69 -3.92 12.72 -8.92
CA GLU A 69 -4.67 13.18 -10.10
C GLU A 69 -5.88 14.06 -9.75
N ASP A 70 -7.10 13.53 -9.85
CA ASP A 70 -8.36 14.26 -9.76
C ASP A 70 -9.29 13.55 -8.77
N LEU A 71 -10.00 14.35 -7.96
CA LEU A 71 -10.92 13.89 -6.94
C LEU A 71 -12.03 13.00 -7.51
N GLU A 72 -12.50 13.25 -8.73
CA GLU A 72 -13.55 12.45 -9.38
C GLU A 72 -13.00 11.24 -10.15
N LYS A 73 -11.67 11.11 -10.27
CA LYS A 73 -11.00 10.05 -11.05
C LYS A 73 -10.08 9.17 -10.21
N PHE A 74 -10.34 9.06 -8.91
CA PHE A 74 -9.53 8.26 -7.98
C PHE A 74 -9.34 6.79 -8.40
N TYR A 75 -10.30 6.23 -9.16
CA TYR A 75 -10.18 4.89 -9.76
C TYR A 75 -9.87 4.92 -11.26
N THR A 76 -10.55 5.80 -12.01
CA THR A 76 -10.53 5.78 -13.49
C THR A 76 -9.26 6.36 -14.09
N ALA A 77 -8.48 7.15 -13.32
CA ALA A 77 -7.14 7.58 -13.71
C ALA A 77 -6.08 6.44 -13.68
N LYS A 78 -6.52 5.16 -13.63
CA LYS A 78 -5.69 3.95 -13.70
C LYS A 78 -4.46 4.07 -12.79
N TYR A 79 -3.28 3.67 -13.24
CA TYR A 79 -2.04 3.68 -12.44
C TYR A 79 -1.61 5.04 -11.90
N LYS A 80 -2.32 6.13 -12.20
CA LYS A 80 -2.09 7.44 -11.59
C LYS A 80 -3.12 7.77 -10.50
N GLY A 81 -4.31 7.17 -10.52
CA GLY A 81 -5.38 7.42 -9.55
C GLY A 81 -5.09 6.87 -8.16
N THR A 82 -5.69 7.50 -7.16
CA THR A 82 -5.48 7.21 -5.72
C THR A 82 -5.65 5.74 -5.34
N VAL A 83 -6.65 5.05 -5.88
CA VAL A 83 -6.87 3.62 -5.60
C VAL A 83 -5.63 2.80 -5.93
N TRP A 84 -5.02 3.05 -7.09
CA TRP A 84 -3.90 2.27 -7.58
C TRP A 84 -2.60 2.65 -6.88
N GLN A 85 -2.41 3.93 -6.56
CA GLN A 85 -1.28 4.35 -5.73
C GLN A 85 -1.37 3.72 -4.33
N LEU A 86 -2.55 3.67 -3.73
CA LEU A 86 -2.73 3.07 -2.40
C LEU A 86 -2.40 1.58 -2.39
N ILE A 87 -2.84 0.83 -3.41
CA ILE A 87 -2.50 -0.60 -3.58
C ILE A 87 -0.98 -0.78 -3.70
N ILE A 88 -0.32 0.05 -4.52
CA ILE A 88 1.14 0.00 -4.67
C ILE A 88 1.82 0.29 -3.33
N LEU A 89 1.42 1.34 -2.62
CA LEU A 89 2.02 1.70 -1.33
C LEU A 89 1.84 0.57 -0.29
N ALA A 90 0.66 -0.06 -0.23
CA ALA A 90 0.41 -1.21 0.64
C ALA A 90 1.27 -2.45 0.29
N GLN A 91 1.51 -2.70 -1.01
CA GLN A 91 2.42 -3.76 -1.47
C GLN A 91 3.88 -3.47 -1.10
N PHE A 92 4.29 -2.21 -1.15
CA PHE A 92 5.65 -1.82 -0.82
C PHE A 92 5.95 -1.81 0.69
N GLY A 93 4.94 -1.97 1.55
CA GLY A 93 5.15 -2.02 3.01
C GLY A 93 5.59 -0.69 3.58
N VAL A 94 4.99 0.40 3.09
CA VAL A 94 5.24 1.76 3.60
C VAL A 94 4.92 1.87 5.09
N ASP A 95 5.53 2.85 5.75
CA ASP A 95 5.24 3.17 7.14
C ASP A 95 3.83 3.76 7.27
N GLU A 96 2.93 3.01 7.90
CA GLU A 96 1.54 3.38 8.16
C GLU A 96 1.39 4.61 9.06
N SER A 97 2.42 4.96 9.83
CA SER A 97 2.40 6.15 10.67
C SER A 97 2.58 7.45 9.89
N ASP A 98 3.03 7.40 8.63
CA ASP A 98 3.23 8.57 7.78
C ASP A 98 1.88 9.24 7.44
N GLU A 99 1.78 10.53 7.74
CA GLU A 99 0.55 11.32 7.54
C GLU A 99 0.05 11.33 6.09
N ARG A 100 0.94 11.20 5.11
CA ARG A 100 0.55 11.10 3.69
C ARG A 100 -0.22 9.82 3.41
N ILE A 101 0.16 8.73 4.07
CA ILE A 101 -0.51 7.43 3.95
C ILE A 101 -1.90 7.50 4.57
N LYS A 102 -1.99 8.00 5.81
CA LYS A 102 -3.28 8.19 6.50
C LYS A 102 -4.25 9.03 5.67
N LYS A 103 -3.79 10.17 5.14
CA LYS A 103 -4.61 11.01 4.27
C LYS A 103 -5.13 10.30 3.02
N ALA A 104 -4.34 9.41 2.42
CA ALA A 104 -4.79 8.64 1.27
C ALA A 104 -5.85 7.58 1.65
N CYS A 105 -5.68 6.93 2.79
CA CYS A 105 -6.67 6.00 3.34
C CYS A 105 -7.98 6.71 3.66
N GLU A 106 -7.93 7.84 4.38
CA GLU A 106 -9.10 8.67 4.70
C GLU A 106 -9.80 9.17 3.43
N PHE A 107 -9.03 9.59 2.41
CA PHE A 107 -9.60 9.98 1.13
C PHE A 107 -10.38 8.82 0.50
N ILE A 108 -9.82 7.60 0.47
CA ILE A 108 -10.53 6.46 -0.13
C ILE A 108 -11.78 6.07 0.67
N LEU A 109 -11.73 6.11 2.00
CA LEU A 109 -12.90 5.90 2.86
C LEU A 109 -13.97 6.96 2.61
N GLN A 110 -13.60 8.23 2.52
CA GLN A 110 -14.54 9.33 2.35
C GLN A 110 -15.17 9.39 0.94
N TYR A 111 -14.41 9.06 -0.11
CA TYR A 111 -14.82 9.33 -1.50
C TYR A 111 -15.17 8.07 -2.31
N SER A 112 -14.66 6.90 -1.92
CA SER A 112 -14.87 5.64 -2.65
C SER A 112 -15.75 4.65 -1.88
N GLN A 113 -15.75 4.66 -0.55
CA GLN A 113 -16.59 3.74 0.23
C GLN A 113 -18.07 4.12 0.08
N ASP A 114 -18.85 3.16 -0.39
CA ASP A 114 -20.30 3.24 -0.47
C ASP A 114 -20.90 3.15 0.94
N LEU A 115 -21.72 4.13 1.30
CA LEU A 115 -22.28 4.27 2.65
C LEU A 115 -23.39 3.25 2.96
N GLU A 116 -23.93 2.59 1.92
CA GLU A 116 -24.98 1.59 2.07
C GLU A 116 -24.39 0.19 2.28
N SER A 117 -23.48 -0.23 1.39
CA SER A 117 -22.90 -1.58 1.43
C SER A 117 -21.57 -1.69 2.17
N GLY A 118 -20.88 -0.56 2.41
CA GLY A 118 -19.48 -0.54 2.89
C GLY A 118 -18.45 -0.96 1.84
N GLY A 119 -18.89 -1.36 0.64
CA GLY A 119 -18.02 -1.70 -0.49
C GLY A 119 -17.37 -0.46 -1.12
N PHE A 120 -16.40 -0.66 -2.01
CA PHE A 120 -15.71 0.44 -2.68
C PHE A 120 -16.17 0.60 -4.12
N SER A 121 -16.54 1.83 -4.46
CA SER A 121 -17.05 2.23 -5.76
C SER A 121 -15.98 2.89 -6.60
N MET A 122 -16.03 2.68 -7.92
CA MET A 122 -15.11 3.37 -8.83
C MET A 122 -15.40 4.88 -8.96
N TRP A 123 -16.62 5.33 -8.65
CA TRP A 123 -17.05 6.72 -8.80
C TRP A 123 -17.67 7.24 -7.50
N ARG A 124 -17.50 8.53 -7.22
CA ARG A 124 -18.18 9.22 -6.13
C ARG A 124 -19.67 9.35 -6.41
N SER A 125 -20.49 9.32 -5.37
CA SER A 125 -21.89 9.73 -5.42
C SER A 125 -22.02 11.24 -5.19
N VAL A 126 -22.44 11.99 -6.21
CA VAL A 126 -22.67 13.44 -6.08
C VAL A 126 -23.83 13.75 -5.12
N ARG A 127 -24.85 12.88 -5.05
CA ARG A 127 -26.07 13.11 -4.28
C ARG A 127 -25.90 12.93 -2.78
N ILE A 128 -25.22 11.87 -2.36
CA ILE A 128 -25.15 11.46 -0.95
C ILE A 128 -23.74 11.49 -0.36
N GLY A 129 -22.70 11.78 -1.17
CA GLY A 129 -21.31 11.59 -0.76
C GLY A 129 -20.89 10.12 -0.77
N GLY A 130 -19.62 9.84 -0.48
CA GLY A 130 -19.07 8.49 -0.57
C GLY A 130 -19.07 7.91 -1.98
N GLY A 131 -18.96 6.58 -2.05
CA GLY A 131 -19.02 5.80 -3.27
C GLY A 131 -20.43 5.71 -3.85
N ARG A 132 -20.55 5.69 -5.18
CA ARG A 132 -21.82 5.43 -5.86
C ARG A 132 -22.16 3.95 -5.78
N HIS A 133 -23.24 3.60 -5.07
CA HIS A 133 -23.70 2.22 -4.85
C HIS A 133 -23.73 1.36 -6.13
N SER A 134 -24.35 1.85 -7.21
CA SER A 134 -24.44 1.11 -8.49
C SER A 134 -23.12 0.95 -9.26
N ARG A 135 -22.02 1.45 -8.69
CA ARG A 135 -20.65 1.38 -9.23
C ARG A 135 -19.67 0.73 -8.24
N VAL A 136 -20.16 0.11 -7.18
CA VAL A 136 -19.38 -0.77 -6.30
C VAL A 136 -18.84 -1.94 -7.11
N ILE A 137 -17.56 -2.26 -6.94
CA ILE A 137 -16.90 -3.37 -7.63
C ILE A 137 -16.34 -4.33 -6.59
N PRO A 138 -16.77 -5.61 -6.56
CA PRO A 138 -16.30 -6.57 -5.55
C PRO A 138 -14.77 -6.72 -5.47
N CYS A 139 -14.09 -6.76 -6.62
CA CYS A 139 -12.62 -6.85 -6.63
C CYS A 139 -11.94 -5.57 -6.15
N LEU A 140 -12.53 -4.40 -6.39
CA LEU A 140 -12.05 -3.14 -5.82
C LEU A 140 -12.21 -3.16 -4.31
N THR A 141 -13.36 -3.63 -3.81
CA THR A 141 -13.59 -3.78 -2.37
C THR A 141 -12.52 -4.65 -1.72
N GLY A 142 -12.23 -5.82 -2.29
CA GLY A 142 -11.16 -6.70 -1.79
C GLY A 142 -9.80 -6.01 -1.76
N ASN A 143 -9.44 -5.31 -2.83
CA ASN A 143 -8.17 -4.57 -2.91
C ASN A 143 -8.08 -3.44 -1.87
N MET A 144 -9.16 -2.68 -1.66
CA MET A 144 -9.18 -1.59 -0.68
C MET A 144 -9.14 -2.11 0.75
N VAL A 145 -9.91 -3.16 1.08
CA VAL A 145 -9.85 -3.78 2.40
C VAL A 145 -8.44 -4.30 2.69
N TRP A 146 -7.84 -5.05 1.75
CA TRP A 146 -6.47 -5.54 1.92
C TRP A 146 -5.46 -4.40 2.11
N SER A 147 -5.58 -3.34 1.30
CA SER A 147 -4.67 -2.18 1.38
C SER A 147 -4.83 -1.44 2.71
N LEU A 148 -6.06 -1.18 3.15
CA LEU A 148 -6.34 -0.47 4.40
C LEU A 148 -5.81 -1.25 5.62
N ILE A 149 -5.98 -2.57 5.67
CA ILE A 149 -5.42 -3.41 6.75
C ILE A 149 -3.89 -3.31 6.76
N ARG A 150 -3.25 -3.43 5.59
CA ARG A 150 -1.79 -3.30 5.45
C ARG A 150 -1.26 -1.92 5.85
N LEU A 151 -2.13 -0.91 5.85
CA LEU A 151 -1.82 0.47 6.18
C LEU A 151 -2.39 0.88 7.56
N GLY A 152 -2.71 -0.08 8.43
CA GLY A 152 -2.97 0.16 9.86
C GLY A 152 -4.41 0.56 10.22
N TYR A 153 -5.39 0.29 9.36
CA TYR A 153 -6.81 0.63 9.59
C TYR A 153 -7.63 -0.51 10.24
N LEU A 154 -6.95 -1.54 10.77
CA LEU A 154 -7.53 -2.63 11.55
C LEU A 154 -6.58 -3.05 12.67
#